data_AF-A0A5S9MHD5-F1
#
_entry.id   AF-A0A5S9MHD5-F1
#
_cell.length_a   1.000
_cell.length_b   1.000
_cell.length_c   1.000
_cell.angle_alpha   90.00
_cell.angle_beta   90.00
_cell.angle_gamma   90.00
#
_symmetry.space_group_name_H-M   'P 1'
#
loop_
_entity.id
_entity.type
_entity.pdbx_description
1 polymer ?
#
loop_
_entity_poly.entity_id
_entity_poly.type
_entity_poly.pdbx_seq_one_letter_code
_entity_poly.pdbx_strand_id
1 'polypeptide(L)'
;MLAQLKSLWETLEDYGCTEYIRLDLSMVSHMSYYTGILFEVFADHVGSVIGSGGRYDQLLAHFDAPAPATGFGLRLDRLLEALDAKKNC
;
A
#
# COMPACT_ATOMS: atom_id res chain seq x y z
N MET A 1 -12.06 6.58 -10.69
CA MET A 1 -11.98 6.02 -9.32
C MET A 1 -12.67 4.65 -9.22
N LEU A 2 -14.01 4.54 -9.30
CA LEU A 2 -14.69 3.25 -9.16
C LEU A 2 -14.27 2.18 -10.20
N ALA A 3 -14.12 2.57 -11.46
CA ALA A 3 -13.64 1.66 -12.52
C ALA A 3 -12.20 1.16 -12.27
N GLN A 4 -11.32 2.02 -11.74
CA GLN A 4 -9.94 1.64 -11.41
C GLN A 4 -9.90 0.70 -10.21
N LEU A 5 -10.73 0.95 -9.19
CA LEU A 5 -10.84 0.08 -8.02
C LEU A 5 -11.37 -1.30 -8.42
N LYS A 6 -12.38 -1.35 -9.30
CA LYS A 6 -12.92 -2.60 -9.83
C LYS A 6 -11.89 -3.39 -10.61
N SER A 7 -11.18 -2.74 -11.53
CA SER A 7 -10.11 -3.39 -12.30
C SER A 7 -8.95 -3.86 -11.41
N LEU A 8 -8.58 -3.10 -10.37
CA LEU A 8 -7.62 -3.56 -9.38
C LEU A 8 -8.13 -4.79 -8.64
N TRP A 9 -9.39 -4.79 -8.20
CA TRP A 9 -9.97 -5.91 -7.47
C TRP A 9 -9.98 -7.20 -8.30
N GLU A 10 -10.42 -7.12 -9.56
CA GLU A 10 -10.37 -8.25 -10.51
C GLU A 10 -8.94 -8.78 -10.65
N THR A 11 -7.95 -7.88 -10.75
CA THR A 11 -6.53 -8.28 -10.79
C THR A 11 -6.10 -8.98 -9.49
N LEU A 12 -6.49 -8.48 -8.32
CA LEU A 12 -6.16 -9.09 -7.02
C LEU A 12 -6.82 -10.47 -6.85
N GLU A 13 -8.01 -10.67 -7.41
CA GLU A 13 -8.67 -11.97 -7.49
C GLU A 13 -7.87 -12.94 -8.35
N ASP A 14 -7.38 -12.50 -9.51
CA ASP A 14 -6.50 -13.31 -10.38
C ASP A 14 -5.19 -13.72 -9.69
N TYR A 15 -4.65 -12.86 -8.81
CA TYR A 15 -3.48 -13.17 -7.97
C TYR A 15 -3.82 -14.04 -6.74
N GLY A 16 -5.10 -14.26 -6.44
CA GLY A 16 -5.53 -15.09 -5.32
C GLY A 16 -5.18 -14.54 -3.94
N CYS A 17 -4.98 -13.23 -3.79
CA CYS A 17 -4.51 -12.61 -2.54
C CYS A 17 -5.57 -11.77 -1.81
N THR A 18 -6.83 -11.79 -2.27
CA THR A 18 -7.90 -10.93 -1.74
C THR A 18 -8.21 -11.17 -0.26
N GLU A 19 -7.91 -12.36 0.29
CA GLU A 19 -8.06 -12.66 1.71
C GLU A 19 -7.20 -11.78 2.63
N TYR A 20 -6.10 -11.22 2.11
CA TYR A 20 -5.20 -10.33 2.83
C TYR A 20 -5.53 -8.85 2.62
N ILE A 21 -6.55 -8.52 1.81
CA ILE A 21 -6.86 -7.15 1.40
C ILE A 21 -8.18 -6.70 2.02
N ARG A 22 -8.17 -5.49 2.61
CA ARG A 22 -9.38 -4.80 3.06
C ARG A 22 -9.50 -3.47 2.32
N LEU A 23 -10.70 -3.18 1.82
CA LEU A 23 -11.01 -1.90 1.20
C LEU A 23 -11.50 -0.92 2.26
N ASP A 24 -10.76 0.16 2.45
CA ASP A 24 -11.15 1.28 3.30
C ASP A 24 -11.25 2.56 2.47
N LEU A 25 -12.49 3.02 2.22
CA LEU A 25 -12.77 4.25 1.48
C LEU A 25 -12.67 5.52 2.35
N SER A 26 -12.50 5.37 3.66
CA SER A 26 -12.29 6.48 4.60
C SER A 26 -10.83 6.89 4.72
N MET A 27 -9.92 6.08 4.16
CA MET A 27 -8.49 6.31 4.20
C MET A 27 -8.12 7.55 3.38
N VAL A 28 -7.55 8.56 4.05
CA VAL A 28 -7.08 9.81 3.43
C VAL A 28 -5.56 9.83 3.45
N SER A 29 -4.95 10.10 2.31
CA SER A 29 -3.50 10.25 2.22
C SER A 29 -3.01 11.41 3.08
N HIS A 30 -2.01 11.16 3.93
CA HIS A 30 -1.26 12.22 4.61
C HIS A 30 -0.29 12.96 3.68
N MET A 31 -0.05 12.44 2.47
CA MET A 31 0.90 12.97 1.50
C MET A 31 0.17 13.45 0.23
N SER A 32 0.31 14.73 -0.10
CA SER A 32 -0.41 15.38 -1.21
C SER A 32 0.06 14.96 -2.61
N TYR A 33 1.13 14.17 -2.73
CA TYR A 33 1.67 13.73 -4.02
C TYR A 33 1.04 12.45 -4.58
N TYR A 34 0.20 11.74 -3.81
CA TYR A 34 -0.50 10.56 -4.32
C TYR A 34 -1.69 10.97 -5.20
N THR A 35 -1.77 10.38 -6.39
CA THR A 35 -2.76 10.74 -7.41
C THR A 35 -3.79 9.65 -7.70
N GLY A 36 -3.72 8.53 -6.99
CA GLY A 36 -4.59 7.39 -7.23
C GLY A 36 -4.70 6.47 -6.02
N ILE A 37 -4.70 5.16 -6.29
CA ILE A 37 -4.83 4.13 -5.25
C ILE A 37 -3.62 4.20 -4.31
N LEU A 38 -3.90 4.14 -3.01
CA LEU A 38 -2.92 4.02 -1.94
C LEU A 38 -3.31 2.87 -1.03
N PHE A 39 -2.33 2.30 -0.34
CA PHE A 39 -2.54 1.22 0.61
C PHE A 39 -1.53 1.29 1.75
N GLU A 40 -1.95 0.75 2.89
CA GLU A 40 -1.14 0.55 4.08
C GLU A 40 -1.05 -0.94 4.39
N VAL A 41 0.10 -1.37 4.90
CA VAL A 41 0.39 -2.75 5.27
C VAL A 41 0.41 -2.82 6.80
N PHE A 42 -0.40 -3.72 7.33
CA PHE A 42 -0.48 -4.03 8.75
C PHE A 42 0.01 -5.46 8.97
N ALA A 43 0.58 -5.71 10.14
CA ALA A 43 0.93 -7.05 10.60
C ALA A 43 0.37 -7.29 11.98
N ASP A 44 0.07 -8.55 12.27
CA ASP A 44 -0.36 -8.95 13.60
C ASP A 44 0.73 -8.60 14.63
N HIS A 45 0.29 -8.28 15.84
CA HIS A 45 1.15 -7.93 16.98
C HIS A 45 1.95 -6.62 16.82
N VAL A 46 1.78 -5.88 15.72
CA VAL A 46 2.32 -4.52 15.55
C VAL A 46 1.15 -3.53 15.44
N GLY A 47 0.96 -2.70 16.46
CA GLY A 47 -0.15 -1.73 16.53
C GLY A 47 -0.02 -0.52 15.59
N SER A 48 0.87 -0.58 14.60
CA SER A 48 1.18 0.51 13.68
C SER A 48 1.43 -0.01 12.28
N VAL A 49 1.27 0.86 11.28
CA VAL A 49 1.55 0.56 9.88
C VAL A 49 3.01 0.12 9.70
N ILE A 50 3.22 -1.04 9.08
CA ILE A 50 4.56 -1.61 8.82
C ILE A 50 5.07 -1.29 7.42
N GLY A 51 4.23 -0.73 6.56
CA GLY A 51 4.59 -0.30 5.23
C GLY A 51 3.44 0.40 4.53
N SER A 52 3.74 1.12 3.47
CA SER A 52 2.73 1.81 2.67
C SER A 52 3.18 1.93 1.23
N GLY A 53 2.22 2.15 0.35
CA GLY A 53 2.46 2.29 -1.07
C GLY A 53 1.29 2.95 -1.77
N GLY A 54 1.47 3.17 -3.06
CA GLY A 54 0.44 3.77 -3.90
C GLY A 54 0.99 4.37 -5.17
N ARG A 55 0.08 5.00 -5.92
CA ARG A 55 0.36 5.64 -7.20
C ARG A 55 0.70 7.12 -7.05
N TYR A 56 1.84 7.53 -7.58
CA TYR A 56 2.44 8.87 -7.45
C TYR A 56 2.91 9.44 -8.80
N ASP A 57 1.99 9.59 -9.74
CA ASP A 57 2.31 9.99 -11.13
C ASP A 57 2.97 11.37 -11.26
N GLN A 58 2.76 12.26 -10.27
CA GLN A 58 3.32 13.63 -10.31
C GLN A 58 4.76 13.71 -9.81
N LEU A 59 5.28 12.66 -9.17
CA LEU A 59 6.61 12.72 -8.57
C LEU A 59 7.71 12.91 -9.62
N LEU A 60 7.64 12.15 -10.72
CA LEU A 60 8.67 12.19 -11.76
C LEU A 60 8.63 13.47 -12.60
N ALA A 61 7.51 14.21 -12.59
CA ALA A 61 7.44 15.52 -13.22
C ALA A 61 8.40 16.52 -12.57
N HIS A 62 8.73 16.38 -11.29
CA HIS A 62 9.73 17.22 -10.61
C HIS A 62 11.17 16.95 -11.06
N PHE A 63 11.41 15.87 -11.81
CA PHE A 63 12.72 15.46 -12.33
C PHE A 63 12.79 15.58 -13.87
N ASP A 64 11.92 16.39 -14.48
CA ASP A 64 11.82 16.57 -15.94
C ASP A 64 11.59 15.27 -16.74
N ALA A 65 11.04 14.24 -16.09
CA ALA A 65 10.81 12.91 -16.68
C ALA A 65 9.38 12.40 -16.40
N PRO A 66 8.32 13.12 -16.83
CA PRO A 66 6.94 12.78 -16.48
C PRO A 66 6.57 11.37 -16.94
N ALA A 67 6.23 10.50 -15.98
CA ALA A 67 5.79 9.14 -16.24
C ALA A 67 4.87 8.63 -15.11
N PRO A 68 3.92 7.71 -15.41
CA PRO A 68 3.15 7.03 -14.38
C PRO A 68 4.07 6.25 -13.44
N ALA A 69 3.79 6.30 -12.14
CA ALA A 69 4.64 5.67 -11.15
C ALA A 69 3.83 5.10 -9.98
N THR A 70 4.20 3.90 -9.54
CA THR A 70 3.63 3.23 -8.38
C THR A 70 4.73 2.44 -7.67
N GLY A 71 4.56 2.22 -6.37
CA GLY A 71 5.54 1.50 -5.56
C GLY A 71 5.11 1.43 -4.10
N PHE A 72 5.94 0.77 -3.30
CA PHE A 72 5.72 0.62 -1.87
C PHE A 72 7.03 0.57 -1.11
N GLY A 73 6.98 0.85 0.18
CA GLY A 73 8.09 0.71 1.11
C GLY A 73 7.66 -0.07 2.34
N LEU A 74 8.56 -0.90 2.85
CA LEU A 74 8.39 -1.63 4.11
C LEU A 74 9.39 -1.12 5.16
N ARG A 75 8.92 -1.05 6.40
CA ARG A 75 9.72 -0.70 7.57
C ARG A 75 10.36 -1.97 8.13
N LEU A 76 11.63 -2.19 7.82
CA LEU A 76 12.35 -3.40 8.24
C LEU A 76 12.39 -3.58 9.76
N ASP A 77 12.52 -2.47 10.50
CA ASP A 77 12.43 -2.42 11.96
C ASP A 77 11.11 -3.03 12.47
N ARG A 78 9.99 -2.65 11.86
CA ARG A 78 8.65 -3.13 12.23
C ARG A 78 8.37 -4.55 11.74
N LEU A 79 8.94 -4.91 10.59
CA LEU A 79 8.83 -6.26 10.07
C LEU A 79 9.54 -7.28 10.98
N LEU A 80 10.71 -6.93 11.50
CA LEU A 80 11.43 -7.75 12.48
C LEU A 80 10.63 -7.88 13.79
N GLU A 81 10.06 -6.78 14.29
CA GLU A 81 9.18 -6.78 15.47
C GLU A 81 7.99 -7.74 15.30
N ALA A 82 7.31 -7.70 14.15
CA ALA A 82 6.20 -8.60 13.84
C ALA A 82 6.62 -10.09 13.81
N LEU A 83 7.80 -10.37 13.25
CA LEU A 83 8.32 -11.74 13.15
C LEU A 83 8.73 -12.32 14.51
N ASP A 84 9.32 -11.51 15.38
CA ASP A 84 9.74 -11.97 16.71
C ASP A 84 8.54 -12.11 17.66
N ALA A 85 7.52 -11.27 17.55
CA ALA A 85 6.27 -11.44 18.28
C ALA A 85 5.59 -12.78 17.95
N LYS A 86 5.60 -13.19 16.66
CA LYS A 86 5.06 -14.47 16.22
C LYS A 86 5.81 -15.69 16.78
N LYS A 87 7.11 -15.59 17.06
CA LYS A 87 7.91 -16.71 17.63
C LYS A 87 7.62 -16.96 19.11
N ASN A 88 7.06 -15.96 19.81
CA ASN A 88 6.79 -16.02 21.24
C ASN A 88 5.33 -16.40 21.57
N CYS A 89 4.55 -16.83 20.57
CA CYS A 89 3.21 -17.38 20.71
C CYS A 89 3.19 -18.90 20.47
#